data_AF-A0A0P8CC99-F1
#
_entry.id   AF-A0A0P8CC99-F1
#
_cell.length_a   1.000
_cell.length_b   1.000
_cell.length_c   1.000
_cell.angle_alpha   90.00
_cell.angle_beta   90.00
_cell.angle_gamma   90.00
#
_symmetry.space_group_name_H-M   'P 1'
#
loop_
_entity.id
_entity.type
_entity.pdbx_description
1 polymer ?
#
loop_
_entity_poly.entity_id
_entity_poly.type
_entity_poly.pdbx_seq_one_letter_code
_entity_poly.pdbx_strand_id
1 'polypeptide(L)' 'MRYSIGDIVKFKTGSAETHKGEIKFIEENSNESTLYINSFSGWAYKVPEKKVLARCC' A
#
# COMPACT_ATOMS: atom_id res chain seq x y z
N MET A 1 -3.23 12.20 -6.32
CA MET A 1 -2.64 11.01 -5.68
C MET A 1 -2.00 11.37 -4.36
N ARG A 2 -2.24 10.59 -3.31
CA ARG A 2 -1.69 10.86 -1.97
C ARG A 2 -0.35 10.16 -1.71
N TYR A 3 -0.03 9.15 -2.52
CA TYR A 3 1.15 8.31 -2.40
C TYR A 3 1.95 8.27 -3.71
N SER A 4 3.22 7.91 -3.63
CA SER A 4 4.14 7.79 -4.76
C SER A 4 4.92 6.48 -4.70
N ILE A 5 5.46 6.04 -5.84
CA ILE A 5 6.37 4.89 -5.88
C ILE A 5 7.60 5.22 -5.02
N GLY A 6 8.02 4.28 -4.16
CA GLY A 6 9.06 4.47 -3.16
C GLY A 6 8.54 4.93 -1.79
N ASP A 7 7.28 5.36 -1.68
CA ASP A 7 6.71 5.68 -0.37
C ASP A 7 6.60 4.42 0.47
N ILE A 8 7.04 4.51 1.73
CA ILE A 8 6.83 3.48 2.72
C ILE A 8 5.47 3.72 3.38
N VAL A 9 4.60 2.71 3.35
CA VAL A 9 3.23 2.82 3.86
C VAL A 9 2.92 1.73 4.87
N LYS A 10 2.04 2.07 5.80
CA LYS A 10 1.42 1.13 6.75
C LYS A 10 0.00 0.84 6.27
N PHE A 11 -0.34 -0.42 6.10
CA PHE A 11 -1.60 -0.84 5.49
C PHE A 11 -2.17 -2.09 6.17
N LYS A 12 -3.48 -2.31 6.04
CA LYS A 12 -4.13 -3.52 6.56
C LYS A 12 -4.37 -4.57 5.48
N THR A 13 -4.06 -5.82 5.80
CA THR A 13 -4.56 -6.99 5.07
C THR A 13 -5.49 -7.78 5.99
N GLY A 14 -6.70 -8.08 5.53
CA GLY A 14 -7.73 -8.69 6.40
C GLY A 14 -8.18 -7.82 7.57
N SER A 15 -8.74 -8.46 8.62
CA SER A 15 -9.46 -7.77 9.70
C SER A 15 -8.56 -7.22 10.83
N ALA A 16 -7.31 -7.68 10.97
CA ALA A 16 -6.48 -7.29 12.11
C ALA A 16 -4.99 -7.07 11.78
N GLU A 17 -4.47 -7.65 10.70
CA GLU A 17 -3.04 -7.61 10.43
C GLU A 17 -2.64 -6.33 9.72
N THR A 18 -1.68 -5.64 10.33
CA THR A 18 -1.12 -4.40 9.80
C THR A 18 0.30 -4.65 9.35
N HIS A 19 0.57 -4.36 8.07
CA HIS A 19 1.87 -4.53 7.46
C HIS A 19 2.49 -3.18 7.12
N LYS A 20 3.80 -3.20 6.91
CA LYS A 20 4.58 -2.06 6.45
C LYS A 20 5.37 -2.49 5.22
N GLY A 21 5.39 -1.66 4.20
CA GLY A 21 6.09 -1.96 2.97
C GLY A 21 6.26 -0.75 2.09
N GLU A 22 7.03 -0.92 1.02
CA GLU A 22 7.31 0.12 0.04
C GLU A 22 6.43 -0.06 -1.20
N ILE A 23 5.83 1.04 -1.66
CA ILE A 23 5.06 1.05 -2.90
C ILE A 23 6.02 0.87 -4.07
N LYS A 24 5.82 -0.20 -4.85
CA LYS A 24 6.60 -0.49 -6.06
C LYS A 24 5.87 -0.09 -7.34
N PHE A 25 4.54 -0.12 -7.32
CA PHE A 25 3.73 0.25 -8.48
C PHE A 25 2.37 0.79 -8.04
N ILE A 26 1.81 1.69 -8.85
CA ILE A 26 0.50 2.29 -8.63
C ILE A 26 -0.32 2.13 -9.89
N GLU A 27 -1.48 1.49 -9.75
CA GLU A 27 -2.46 1.29 -10.80
C GLU A 27 -3.60 2.28 -10.59
N GLU A 28 -3.68 3.27 -11.48
CA GLU A 28 -4.74 4.26 -11.50
C GLU A 28 -5.99 3.69 -12.15
N ASN A 29 -7.10 3.72 -11.41
CA ASN A 29 -8.43 3.47 -11.97
C ASN A 29 -9.31 4.69 -11.72
N SER A 30 -10.35 4.85 -12.54
CA SER A 30 -11.28 5.99 -12.48
C SER A 30 -12.00 6.15 -11.13
N ASN A 31 -12.07 5.10 -10.31
CA ASN A 31 -12.75 5.09 -9.02
C ASN A 31 -11.81 5.00 -7.81
N GLU A 32 -10.82 4.11 -7.84
CA GLU A 32 -9.90 3.89 -6.71
C GLU A 32 -8.54 3.40 -7.21
N SER A 33 -7.47 4.08 -6.79
CA SER A 33 -6.11 3.65 -7.09
C SER A 33 -5.75 2.40 -6.29
N THR A 34 -5.06 1.47 -6.95
CA THR A 34 -4.53 0.27 -6.30
C THR A 34 -3.02 0.34 -6.20
N LEU A 35 -2.51 0.09 -4.99
CA LEU A 35 -1.09 0.15 -4.66
C LEU A 35 -0.52 -1.26 -4.57
N TYR A 36 0.59 -1.48 -5.27
CA TYR A 36 1.36 -2.70 -5.19
C TYR A 36 2.54 -2.46 -4.25
N ILE A 37 2.51 -3.13 -3.11
CA ILE A 37 3.41 -2.86 -1.99
C ILE A 37 4.23 -4.11 -1.71
N ASN A 38 5.55 -3.97 -1.71
CA ASN A 38 6.43 -5.00 -1.17
C ASN A 38 6.54 -4.79 0.33
N SER A 39 5.93 -5.69 1.09
CA SER A 39 6.04 -5.72 2.54
C SER A 39 7.46 -6.09 2.97
N PHE A 40 7.90 -5.50 4.08
CA PHE A 40 9.16 -5.90 4.72
C PHE A 40 9.12 -7.30 5.33
N SER A 41 7.94 -7.94 5.36
CA SER A 41 7.80 -9.37 5.64
C SER A 41 8.21 -10.29 4.49
N GLY A 42 8.63 -9.75 3.33
CA GLY A 42 9.06 -10.52 2.16
C GLY A 42 7.93 -10.88 1.19
N TRP A 43 6.71 -10.40 1.43
CA TRP A 43 5.54 -10.66 0.59
C TRP A 43 5.14 -9.42 -0.22
N ALA A 44 4.67 -9.64 -1.45
CA ALA A 44 4.06 -8.60 -2.27
C ALA A 44 2.54 -8.57 -2.05
N TYR A 45 1.98 -7.38 -1.86
CA TYR A 45 0.54 -7.17 -1.63
C TYR A 45 -0.05 -6.21 -2.66
N LYS A 46 -1.27 -6.53 -3.11
CA LYS A 46 -2.13 -5.62 -3.89
C LYS A 46 -3.16 -5.02 -2.94
N VAL A 47 -3.09 -3.70 -2.70
CA VAL A 47 -3.84 -3.02 -1.66
C VAL A 47 -4.53 -1.78 -2.23
N PRO A 48 -5.86 -1.66 -2.11
CA PRO A 48 -6.56 -0.42 -2.51
C PRO A 48 -6.17 0.73 -1.59
N GLU A 49 -6.11 1.97 -2.11
CA GLU A 49 -5.64 3.15 -1.37
C GLU A 49 -6.36 3.31 -0.01
N LYS A 50 -7.67 3.02 0.07
CA LYS A 50 -8.45 3.11 1.33
C LYS A 50 -7.97 2.20 2.47
N LYS A 51 -7.22 1.14 2.16
CA LYS A 51 -6.67 0.21 3.16
C LYS A 51 -5.29 0.65 3.67
N VAL A 52 -4.71 1.70 3.09
CA VAL A 52 -3.52 2.34 3.64
C VAL A 52 -3.92 3.21 4.82
N LEU A 53 -3.30 2.95 5.97
CA LEU A 53 -3.53 3.68 7.21
C LEU A 53 -2.72 4.97 7.25
N ALA A 54 -1.47 4.92 6.80
CA ALA A 54 -0.56 6.07 6.82
C ALA A 54 0.65 5.87 5.90
N ARG A 55 1.21 6.99 5.41
CA ARG A 55 2.58 7.05 4.90
C ARG A 55 3.55 7.18 6.07
N CYS A 56 4.60 6.37 6.10
CA CYS A 56 5.71 6.52 7.02
C CYS A 56 6.71 7.53 6.43
N CYS A 57 7.16 8.47 7.26
CA CYS A 57 8.26 9.38 6.93
C CYS A 57 9.58 8.64 6.74
#